data_AF-A0A7R7XKA7-F1
#
_entry.id   AF-A0A7R7XKA7-F1
#
_cell.length_a   1.000
_cell.length_b   1.000
_cell.length_c   1.000
_cell.angle_alpha   90.00
_cell.angle_beta   90.00
_cell.angle_gamma   90.00
#
_symmetry.space_group_name_H-M   'P 1'
#
loop_
_entity.id
_entity.type
_entity.pdbx_description
1 polymer ?
#
loop_
_entity_poly.entity_id
_entity_poly.type
_entity_poly.pdbx_seq_one_letter_code
_entity_poly.pdbx_strand_id
1 'polypeptide(L)'
;MAASAFTGMISAPIFSHLGGAHGLSGWQWLFIVQGAVSLLASILSLILLPDTPRRTWWLTAEERVLADTRIARDVTNRTEAATSVWTGLREACTDPLTWVFCLMDCLHLSANGFKNFVPTLVKEVGFETTTALLLTCPPFVLAAFVTIMVGWNSGRMNERTWHITISKLVAIAGFIICVATLDTWVRYFGVMVFVSASYGVNTLILGWVSSVLAQSNEKRAVTLALCNTFGNLSAVYTPYLWPDSDAPRFVTAMASSIAFSAGVIACGWVLRFALMRANRRLRNENPEITNFYVY
;
A
#
# COMPACT_ATOMS: atom_id res chain seq x y z
N MET A 1 -3.29 -7.12 -3.51
CA MET A 1 -2.22 -8.11 -3.79
C MET A 1 -2.82 -9.41 -4.23
N ALA A 2 -3.54 -10.12 -3.34
CA ALA A 2 -4.29 -11.32 -3.70
C ALA A 2 -5.28 -11.05 -4.86
N ALA A 3 -6.13 -10.04 -4.73
CA ALA A 3 -7.04 -9.65 -5.82
C ALA A 3 -6.32 -9.48 -7.16
N SER A 4 -5.25 -8.67 -7.21
CA SER A 4 -4.43 -8.44 -8.40
C SER A 4 -3.78 -9.72 -8.97
N ALA A 5 -3.35 -10.66 -8.11
CA ALA A 5 -2.78 -11.94 -8.53
C ALA A 5 -3.87 -12.89 -9.09
N PHE A 6 -5.03 -12.94 -8.46
CA PHE A 6 -6.11 -13.86 -8.85
C PHE A 6 -6.95 -13.32 -10.02
N THR A 7 -6.99 -12.01 -10.25
CA THR A 7 -7.70 -11.43 -11.39
C THR A 7 -7.18 -11.98 -12.71
N GLY A 8 -5.85 -12.05 -12.91
CA GLY A 8 -5.26 -12.65 -14.12
C GLY A 8 -5.60 -14.14 -14.27
N MET A 9 -5.48 -14.91 -13.18
CA MET A 9 -5.79 -16.35 -13.16
C MET A 9 -7.26 -16.67 -13.40
N ILE A 10 -8.19 -15.83 -12.95
CA ILE A 10 -9.63 -16.01 -13.19
C ILE A 10 -9.99 -15.56 -14.61
N SER A 11 -9.34 -14.50 -15.11
CA SER A 11 -9.63 -13.94 -16.44
C SER A 11 -9.23 -14.89 -17.56
N ALA A 12 -8.05 -15.51 -17.50
CA ALA A 12 -7.54 -16.38 -18.54
C ALA A 12 -8.48 -17.57 -18.93
N PRO A 13 -9.01 -18.39 -17.99
CA PRO A 13 -9.95 -19.46 -18.31
C PRO A 13 -11.30 -18.93 -18.80
N ILE A 14 -11.76 -17.78 -18.28
CA ILE A 14 -13.02 -17.16 -18.73
C ILE A 14 -12.92 -16.73 -20.20
N PHE A 15 -11.84 -16.05 -20.58
CA PHE A 15 -11.67 -15.62 -21.96
C PHE A 15 -11.43 -16.80 -22.93
N SER A 16 -10.81 -17.89 -22.47
CA SER A 16 -10.54 -19.06 -23.32
C SER A 16 -11.70 -20.05 -23.44
N HIS A 17 -12.54 -20.20 -22.43
CA HIS A 17 -13.57 -21.26 -22.40
C HIS A 17 -15.01 -20.72 -22.35
N LEU A 18 -15.24 -19.51 -21.84
CA LEU A 18 -16.57 -18.93 -21.65
C LEU A 18 -16.89 -17.82 -22.67
N GLY A 19 -15.93 -17.42 -23.51
CA GLY A 19 -16.16 -16.47 -24.59
C GLY A 19 -17.20 -16.98 -25.59
N GLY A 20 -18.36 -16.32 -25.66
CA GLY A 20 -19.47 -16.72 -26.54
C GLY A 20 -20.42 -17.76 -25.93
N ALA A 21 -20.10 -18.30 -24.75
CA ALA A 21 -20.99 -19.21 -24.04
C ALA A 21 -22.28 -18.47 -23.64
N HIS A 22 -23.43 -19.08 -23.91
CA HIS A 22 -24.76 -18.49 -23.69
C HIS A 22 -24.97 -17.12 -24.35
N GLY A 23 -24.27 -16.84 -25.46
CA GLY A 23 -24.36 -15.56 -26.18
C GLY A 23 -23.71 -14.39 -25.45
N LEU A 24 -23.00 -14.64 -24.35
CA LEU A 24 -22.28 -13.63 -23.59
C LEU A 24 -20.81 -13.60 -23.99
N SER A 25 -20.30 -12.38 -24.15
CA SER A 25 -18.88 -12.14 -24.37
C SER A 25 -18.08 -12.41 -23.09
N GLY A 26 -16.79 -12.75 -23.24
CA GLY A 26 -15.94 -13.13 -22.10
C GLY A 26 -15.84 -12.06 -21.00
N TRP A 27 -15.91 -10.77 -21.35
CA TRP A 27 -15.89 -9.69 -20.37
C TRP A 27 -17.17 -9.63 -19.51
N GLN A 28 -18.32 -10.01 -20.07
CA GLN A 28 -19.59 -10.10 -19.32
C GLN A 28 -19.52 -11.25 -18.30
N TRP A 29 -19.01 -12.42 -18.73
CA TRP A 29 -18.77 -13.55 -17.82
C TRP A 29 -17.81 -13.19 -16.69
N LEU A 30 -16.77 -12.40 -16.98
CA LEU A 30 -15.81 -11.93 -15.99
C LEU A 30 -16.50 -11.10 -14.89
N PHE A 31 -17.37 -10.16 -15.25
CA PHE A 31 -18.14 -9.38 -14.26
C PHE A 31 -19.12 -10.25 -13.46
N ILE A 32 -19.79 -11.21 -14.09
CA ILE A 32 -20.75 -12.10 -13.40
C ILE A 32 -20.01 -12.93 -12.34
N VAL A 33 -18.91 -13.57 -12.71
CA VAL A 33 -18.13 -14.43 -11.80
C VAL A 33 -17.53 -13.62 -10.66
N GLN A 34 -16.87 -12.49 -10.95
CA GLN A 34 -16.28 -11.65 -9.92
C GLN A 34 -17.33 -11.01 -9.00
N GLY A 35 -18.47 -10.60 -9.55
CA GLY A 35 -19.60 -10.07 -8.80
C GLY A 35 -20.20 -11.10 -7.85
N ALA A 36 -20.40 -12.34 -8.31
CA ALA A 36 -20.93 -13.43 -7.49
C ALA A 36 -20.01 -13.76 -6.30
N VAL A 37 -18.69 -13.86 -6.52
CA VAL A 37 -17.72 -14.08 -5.44
C VAL A 37 -17.73 -12.91 -4.45
N SER A 38 -17.83 -11.67 -4.93
CA SER A 38 -17.88 -10.49 -4.07
C SER A 38 -19.17 -10.44 -3.23
N LEU A 39 -20.30 -10.85 -3.79
CA LEU A 39 -21.57 -10.95 -3.07
C LEU A 39 -21.49 -11.99 -1.94
N LEU A 40 -20.92 -13.17 -2.22
CA LEU A 40 -20.70 -14.19 -1.20
C LEU A 40 -19.80 -13.68 -0.08
N ALA A 41 -18.69 -13.00 -0.41
CA ALA A 41 -17.81 -12.41 0.58
C ALA A 41 -18.51 -11.34 1.44
N SER A 42 -19.42 -10.55 0.84
CA SER A 42 -20.24 -9.56 1.56
C SER A 42 -21.22 -10.22 2.55
N ILE A 43 -21.88 -11.31 2.15
CA ILE A 43 -22.77 -12.05 3.05
C ILE A 43 -21.97 -12.66 4.22
N LEU A 44 -20.79 -13.23 3.94
CA LEU A 44 -19.92 -13.77 4.96
C LEU A 44 -19.38 -12.69 5.92
N SER A 45 -19.11 -11.48 5.43
CA SER A 45 -18.62 -10.39 6.28
C SER A 45 -19.65 -9.93 7.30
N LEU A 46 -20.95 -9.98 6.99
CA LEU A 46 -22.03 -9.68 7.95
C LEU A 46 -22.01 -10.61 9.17
N ILE A 47 -21.48 -11.83 9.02
CA ILE A 47 -21.45 -12.86 10.09
C ILE A 47 -20.08 -12.86 10.79
N LEU A 48 -19.00 -12.66 10.03
CA LEU A 48 -17.62 -12.85 10.51
C LEU A 48 -16.94 -11.58 11.02
N LEU A 49 -17.38 -10.37 10.61
CA LEU A 49 -16.67 -9.13 10.93
C LEU A 49 -16.95 -8.69 12.39
N PRO A 50 -15.93 -8.60 13.26
CA PRO A 50 -16.11 -8.13 14.63
C PRO A 50 -16.15 -6.59 14.71
N ASP A 51 -17.02 -6.04 15.55
CA ASP A 51 -17.14 -4.57 15.74
C ASP A 51 -15.93 -3.96 16.47
N THR A 52 -15.75 -4.32 17.74
CA THR A 52 -14.67 -3.82 18.61
C THR A 52 -14.15 -4.97 19.47
N PRO A 53 -12.86 -4.98 19.84
CA PRO A 53 -12.28 -6.05 20.65
C PRO A 53 -13.11 -6.33 21.92
N ARG A 54 -13.68 -5.28 22.53
CA ARG A 54 -14.51 -5.38 23.74
C ARG A 54 -15.88 -6.04 23.53
N ARG A 55 -16.48 -5.95 22.35
CA ARG A 55 -17.80 -6.53 22.01
C ARG A 55 -17.72 -7.83 21.21
N THR A 56 -16.51 -8.25 20.88
CA THR A 56 -16.27 -9.38 19.98
C THR A 56 -16.59 -10.72 20.65
N TRP A 57 -17.57 -11.46 20.10
CA TRP A 57 -18.13 -12.65 20.74
C TRP A 57 -17.18 -13.85 20.82
N TRP A 58 -16.23 -13.98 19.89
CA TRP A 58 -15.28 -15.10 19.79
C TRP A 58 -13.99 -14.92 20.61
N LEU A 59 -13.77 -13.75 21.23
CA LEU A 59 -12.66 -13.51 22.15
C LEU A 59 -13.06 -13.79 23.60
N THR A 60 -12.20 -14.46 24.35
CA THR A 60 -12.31 -14.61 25.81
C THR A 60 -12.07 -13.27 26.51
N ALA A 61 -12.52 -13.13 27.77
CA ALA A 61 -12.35 -11.88 28.52
C ALA A 61 -10.89 -11.43 28.61
N GLU A 62 -9.96 -12.37 28.80
CA GLU A 62 -8.51 -12.10 28.87
C GLU A 62 -7.97 -11.62 27.52
N GLU A 63 -8.36 -12.25 26.41
CA GLU A 63 -7.95 -11.84 25.06
C GLU A 63 -8.49 -10.46 24.69
N ARG A 64 -9.71 -10.12 25.12
CA ARG A 64 -10.28 -8.77 24.91
C ARG A 64 -9.46 -7.70 25.60
N VAL A 65 -9.05 -7.95 26.85
CA VAL A 65 -8.19 -7.03 27.62
C VAL A 65 -6.81 -6.92 26.96
N LEU A 66 -6.22 -8.04 26.55
CA LEU A 66 -4.92 -8.05 25.86
C LEU A 66 -4.96 -7.26 24.54
N ALA A 67 -6.01 -7.45 23.73
CA ALA A 67 -6.18 -6.75 22.46
C ALA A 67 -6.36 -5.24 22.65
N ASP A 68 -7.18 -4.83 23.62
CA ASP A 68 -7.39 -3.42 23.95
C ASP A 68 -6.09 -2.76 24.45
N THR A 69 -5.35 -3.47 25.30
CA THR A 69 -4.05 -3.00 25.84
C THR A 69 -3.00 -2.83 24.74
N ARG A 70 -2.95 -3.74 23.76
CA ARG A 70 -2.04 -3.63 22.60
C ARG A 70 -2.35 -2.40 21.76
N ILE A 71 -3.62 -2.18 21.43
CA ILE A 71 -4.05 -1.01 20.66
C ILE A 71 -3.73 0.29 21.42
N ALA A 72 -3.93 0.30 22.75
CA ALA A 72 -3.58 1.45 23.57
C ALA A 72 -2.07 1.73 23.62
N ARG A 73 -1.23 0.67 23.64
CA ARG A 73 0.23 0.80 23.66
C ARG A 73 0.80 1.36 22.35
N ASP A 74 0.17 1.06 21.21
CA ASP A 74 0.64 1.51 19.90
C ASP A 74 0.40 3.02 19.62
N VAL A 75 -0.32 3.72 20.51
CA VAL A 75 -0.64 5.14 20.37
C VAL A 75 0.13 5.97 21.40
N THR A 76 0.99 6.87 20.92
CA THR A 76 1.69 7.84 21.77
C THR A 76 0.79 9.06 22.04
N ASN A 77 0.74 9.53 23.30
CA ASN A 77 -0.04 10.71 23.72
C ASN A 77 -1.55 10.63 23.40
N ARG A 78 -2.19 9.50 23.74
CA ARG A 78 -3.63 9.31 23.55
C ARG A 78 -4.42 10.22 24.49
N THR A 79 -5.31 11.04 23.93
CA THR A 79 -6.32 11.78 24.70
C THR A 79 -7.51 10.86 24.95
N GLU A 80 -7.89 10.66 26.21
CA GLU A 80 -9.02 9.78 26.57
C GLU A 80 -10.41 10.41 26.32
N ALA A 81 -10.48 11.74 26.18
CA ALA A 81 -11.72 12.44 25.89
C ALA A 81 -12.09 12.31 24.41
N ALA A 82 -13.33 11.88 24.13
CA ALA A 82 -13.90 11.95 22.79
C ALA A 82 -13.89 13.40 22.31
N THR A 83 -13.26 13.66 21.17
CA THR A 83 -13.21 15.00 20.58
C THR A 83 -14.28 15.14 19.50
N SER A 84 -14.75 16.37 19.23
CA SER A 84 -15.65 16.60 18.09
C SER A 84 -14.90 16.30 16.78
N VAL A 85 -15.61 15.76 15.79
CA VAL A 85 -15.06 15.51 14.44
C VAL A 85 -14.41 16.76 13.86
N TRP A 86 -15.00 17.94 14.10
CA TRP A 86 -14.47 19.22 13.64
C TRP A 86 -13.15 19.59 14.34
N THR A 87 -12.99 19.22 15.60
CA THR A 87 -11.72 19.39 16.34
C THR A 87 -10.66 18.49 15.75
N GLY A 88 -10.96 17.20 15.55
CA GLY A 88 -10.04 16.25 14.90
C GLY A 88 -9.64 16.69 13.49
N LEU A 89 -10.57 17.26 12.72
CA LEU A 89 -10.29 17.84 11.39
C LEU A 89 -9.33 19.02 11.48
N ARG A 90 -9.59 19.96 12.39
CA ARG A 90 -8.73 21.12 12.59
C ARG A 90 -7.32 20.67 12.98
N GLU A 91 -7.20 19.79 13.98
CA GLU A 91 -5.93 19.24 14.43
C GLU A 91 -5.17 18.53 13.31
N ALA A 92 -5.84 17.71 12.52
CA ALA A 92 -5.24 17.00 11.38
C ALA A 92 -4.70 17.98 10.32
N CYS A 93 -5.49 18.99 9.95
CA CYS A 93 -5.12 19.97 8.92
C CYS A 93 -4.02 20.95 9.38
N THR A 94 -3.96 21.25 10.68
CA THR A 94 -2.91 22.13 11.24
C THR A 94 -1.59 21.40 11.51
N ASP A 95 -1.60 20.07 11.58
CA ASP A 95 -0.40 19.30 11.85
C ASP A 95 0.49 19.19 10.59
N PRO A 96 1.72 19.73 10.61
CA PRO A 96 2.60 19.67 9.46
C PRO A 96 2.99 18.24 9.07
N LEU A 97 3.01 17.29 10.02
CA LEU A 97 3.32 15.88 9.72
C LEU A 97 2.24 15.24 8.85
N THR A 98 0.97 15.62 9.01
CA THR A 98 -0.13 15.16 8.14
C THR A 98 0.20 15.40 6.67
N TRP A 99 0.66 16.60 6.34
CA TRP A 99 0.95 16.96 4.95
C TRP A 99 2.18 16.25 4.39
N VAL A 100 3.19 15.98 5.22
CA VAL A 100 4.34 15.17 4.82
C VAL A 100 3.92 13.72 4.55
N PHE A 101 3.01 13.15 5.36
CA PHE A 101 2.44 11.83 5.10
C PHE A 101 1.56 11.81 3.86
N CYS A 102 0.70 12.82 3.64
CA CYS A 102 -0.10 12.94 2.41
C CYS A 102 0.79 13.02 1.17
N LEU A 103 1.86 13.80 1.21
CA LEU A 103 2.84 13.88 0.11
C LEU A 103 3.55 12.54 -0.09
N MET A 104 3.99 11.89 0.99
CA MET A 104 4.66 10.59 0.92
C MET A 104 3.74 9.52 0.30
N ASP A 105 2.46 9.49 0.68
CA ASP A 105 1.47 8.56 0.14
C ASP A 105 1.15 8.87 -1.34
N CYS A 106 1.00 10.15 -1.70
CA CYS A 106 0.86 10.59 -3.09
C CYS A 106 2.05 10.17 -3.96
N LEU A 107 3.28 10.42 -3.53
CA LEU A 107 4.49 9.98 -4.23
C LEU A 107 4.56 8.44 -4.28
N HIS A 108 4.12 7.75 -3.24
CA HIS A 108 4.08 6.30 -3.21
C HIS A 108 3.11 5.74 -4.25
N LEU A 109 1.87 6.23 -4.30
CA LEU A 109 0.86 5.79 -5.27
C LEU A 109 1.25 6.22 -6.70
N SER A 110 1.91 7.36 -6.86
CA SER A 110 2.48 7.80 -8.14
C SER A 110 3.52 6.82 -8.69
N ALA A 111 4.48 6.42 -7.85
CA ALA A 111 5.47 5.41 -8.19
C ALA A 111 4.84 4.05 -8.51
N ASN A 112 3.61 3.79 -8.04
CA ASN A 112 2.86 2.56 -8.26
C ASN A 112 1.88 2.65 -9.44
N GLY A 113 1.87 3.75 -10.21
CA GLY A 113 1.04 3.90 -11.40
C GLY A 113 1.24 2.78 -12.43
N PHE A 114 2.42 2.15 -12.42
CA PHE A 114 2.73 0.98 -13.24
C PHE A 114 1.72 -0.18 -13.11
N LYS A 115 1.01 -0.29 -11.98
CA LYS A 115 0.09 -1.40 -11.71
C LYS A 115 -0.94 -1.59 -12.82
N ASN A 116 -1.42 -0.49 -13.39
CA ASN A 116 -2.40 -0.48 -14.47
C ASN A 116 -1.81 -0.98 -15.81
N PHE A 117 -0.48 -0.94 -15.94
CA PHE A 117 0.25 -1.22 -17.18
C PHE A 117 1.11 -2.48 -17.08
N VAL A 118 1.07 -3.23 -15.97
CA VAL A 118 1.80 -4.51 -15.83
C VAL A 118 1.45 -5.51 -16.94
N PRO A 119 0.17 -5.72 -17.32
CA PRO A 119 -0.15 -6.61 -18.43
C PRO A 119 0.49 -6.16 -19.75
N THR A 120 0.47 -4.85 -20.02
CA THR A 120 1.13 -4.25 -21.19
C THR A 120 2.64 -4.47 -21.15
N LEU A 121 3.29 -4.21 -20.02
CA LEU A 121 4.72 -4.47 -19.84
C LEU A 121 5.09 -5.93 -20.10
N VAL A 122 4.30 -6.88 -19.57
CA VAL A 122 4.57 -8.31 -19.76
C VAL A 122 4.32 -8.74 -21.21
N LYS A 123 3.34 -8.14 -21.89
CA LYS A 123 3.12 -8.37 -23.33
C LYS A 123 4.28 -7.84 -24.17
N GLU A 124 4.73 -6.61 -23.91
CA GLU A 124 5.88 -5.96 -24.57
C GLU A 124 7.23 -6.61 -24.26
N VAL A 125 7.27 -7.53 -23.30
CA VAL A 125 8.43 -8.37 -23.00
C VAL A 125 8.53 -9.56 -23.98
N GLY A 126 7.46 -9.90 -24.70
CA GLY A 126 7.46 -10.90 -25.78
C GLY A 126 6.51 -12.09 -25.56
N PHE A 127 5.65 -12.04 -24.54
CA PHE A 127 4.69 -13.11 -24.24
C PHE A 127 3.35 -12.90 -24.95
N GLU A 128 2.72 -13.99 -25.39
CA GLU A 128 1.35 -13.98 -25.93
C GLU A 128 0.34 -13.43 -24.90
N THR A 129 -0.72 -12.76 -25.33
CA THR A 129 -1.69 -12.05 -24.47
C THR A 129 -2.22 -12.90 -23.30
N THR A 130 -2.60 -14.16 -23.55
CA THR A 130 -3.11 -15.06 -22.50
C THR A 130 -2.02 -15.45 -21.51
N THR A 131 -0.82 -15.76 -22.01
CA THR A 131 0.36 -16.09 -21.20
C THR A 131 0.83 -14.88 -20.38
N ALA A 132 0.75 -13.67 -20.95
CA ALA A 132 1.11 -12.43 -20.27
C ALA A 132 0.21 -12.17 -19.05
N LEU A 133 -1.11 -12.42 -19.16
CA LEU A 133 -2.04 -12.33 -18.04
C LEU A 133 -1.67 -13.31 -16.92
N LEU A 134 -1.33 -14.56 -17.25
CA LEU A 134 -0.88 -15.55 -16.27
C LEU A 134 0.45 -15.15 -15.62
N LEU A 135 1.39 -14.61 -16.40
CA LEU A 135 2.70 -14.15 -15.93
C LEU A 135 2.64 -12.86 -15.10
N THR A 136 1.49 -12.18 -15.01
CA THR A 136 1.30 -11.11 -14.01
C THR A 136 1.15 -11.65 -12.58
N CYS A 137 0.78 -12.92 -12.42
CA CYS A 137 0.46 -13.50 -11.10
C CYS A 137 1.71 -13.67 -10.21
N PRO A 138 2.83 -14.24 -10.72
CA PRO A 138 4.01 -14.47 -9.89
C PRO A 138 4.59 -13.19 -9.23
N PRO A 139 4.70 -12.03 -9.90
CA PRO A 139 5.11 -10.78 -9.25
C PRO A 139 4.23 -10.41 -8.04
N PHE A 140 2.91 -10.54 -8.16
CA PHE A 140 1.99 -10.19 -7.07
C PHE A 140 1.98 -11.21 -5.93
N VAL A 141 2.22 -12.49 -6.22
CA VAL A 141 2.41 -13.53 -5.20
C VAL A 141 3.68 -13.26 -4.40
N LEU A 142 4.81 -13.02 -5.08
CA LEU A 142 6.06 -12.63 -4.43
C LEU A 142 5.87 -11.37 -3.58
N ALA A 143 5.16 -10.38 -4.13
CA ALA A 143 4.84 -9.15 -3.40
C ALA A 143 4.07 -9.44 -2.10
N ALA A 144 3.16 -10.42 -2.08
CA ALA A 144 2.38 -10.74 -0.89
C ALA A 144 3.28 -11.29 0.22
N PHE A 145 4.19 -12.21 -0.11
CA PHE A 145 5.18 -12.74 0.83
C PHE A 145 6.12 -11.63 1.35
N VAL A 146 6.65 -10.80 0.45
CA VAL A 146 7.54 -9.69 0.82
C VAL A 146 6.81 -8.69 1.72
N THR A 147 5.54 -8.38 1.45
CA THR A 147 4.74 -7.45 2.26
C THR A 147 4.54 -7.96 3.68
N ILE A 148 4.22 -9.26 3.84
CA ILE A 148 4.07 -9.88 5.16
C ILE A 148 5.41 -9.84 5.91
N MET A 149 6.49 -10.24 5.25
CA MET A 149 7.83 -10.28 5.84
C MET A 149 8.30 -8.89 6.28
N VAL A 150 8.18 -7.89 5.40
CA VAL A 150 8.60 -6.50 5.66
C VAL A 150 7.74 -5.87 6.75
N GLY A 151 6.41 -6.09 6.71
CA GLY A 151 5.49 -5.60 7.74
C GLY A 151 5.79 -6.20 9.12
N TRP A 152 6.00 -7.52 9.18
CA TRP A 152 6.35 -8.21 10.43
C TRP A 152 7.70 -7.74 10.99
N ASN A 153 8.72 -7.64 10.12
CA ASN A 153 10.04 -7.20 10.55
C ASN A 153 10.04 -5.72 11.00
N SER A 154 9.33 -4.84 10.29
CA SER A 154 9.22 -3.42 10.66
C SER A 154 8.51 -3.25 12.00
N GLY A 155 7.43 -4.00 12.24
CA GLY A 155 6.74 -4.02 13.52
C GLY A 155 7.63 -4.54 14.67
N ARG A 156 8.44 -5.59 14.42
CA ARG A 156 9.35 -6.14 15.43
C ARG A 156 10.51 -5.21 15.78
N MET A 157 11.08 -4.54 14.78
CA MET A 157 12.20 -3.61 14.99
C MET A 157 11.73 -2.23 15.47
N ASN A 158 10.44 -1.94 15.37
CA ASN A 158 9.87 -0.62 15.63
C ASN A 158 10.60 0.49 14.84
N GLU A 159 10.94 0.18 13.59
CA GLU A 159 11.65 1.04 12.65
C GLU A 159 10.95 0.96 11.30
N ARG A 160 10.53 2.10 10.76
CA ARG A 160 9.76 2.20 9.51
C ARG A 160 10.55 2.86 8.40
N THR A 161 11.35 3.87 8.71
CA THR A 161 12.13 4.60 7.69
C THR A 161 13.09 3.69 6.94
N TRP A 162 13.81 2.79 7.64
CA TRP A 162 14.76 1.89 6.98
C TRP A 162 14.07 0.86 6.09
N HIS A 163 12.97 0.27 6.53
CA HIS A 163 12.21 -0.69 5.73
C HIS A 163 11.61 -0.04 4.48
N ILE A 164 11.08 1.18 4.59
CA ILE A 164 10.62 1.97 3.44
C ILE A 164 11.80 2.28 2.50
N THR A 165 12.93 2.73 3.05
CA THR A 165 14.11 3.10 2.27
C THR A 165 14.66 1.92 1.47
N ILE A 166 14.91 0.78 2.13
CA ILE A 166 15.43 -0.43 1.48
C ILE A 166 14.45 -0.92 0.42
N SER A 167 13.15 -0.98 0.75
CA SER A 167 12.13 -1.42 -0.21
C SER A 167 12.07 -0.51 -1.43
N LYS A 168 12.18 0.81 -1.25
CA LYS A 168 12.20 1.77 -2.36
C LYS A 168 13.50 1.73 -3.17
N LEU A 169 14.66 1.49 -2.54
CA LEU A 169 15.91 1.28 -3.26
C LEU A 169 15.88 0.01 -4.13
N VAL A 170 15.32 -1.09 -3.60
CA VAL A 170 15.11 -2.32 -4.38
C VAL A 170 14.14 -2.08 -5.53
N ALA A 171 13.05 -1.33 -5.30
CA ALA A 171 12.12 -0.95 -6.37
C ALA A 171 12.79 -0.11 -7.46
N ILE A 172 13.61 0.87 -7.08
CA ILE A 172 14.41 1.70 -8.01
C ILE A 172 15.33 0.83 -8.84
N ALA A 173 16.03 -0.14 -8.24
CA ALA A 173 16.86 -1.09 -8.98
C ALA A 173 16.04 -1.89 -10.01
N GLY A 174 14.85 -2.36 -9.63
CA GLY A 174 13.95 -3.05 -10.56
C GLY A 174 13.51 -2.16 -11.74
N PHE A 175 13.16 -0.90 -11.49
CA PHE A 175 12.84 0.05 -12.57
C PHE A 175 14.04 0.31 -13.49
N ILE A 176 15.25 0.47 -12.94
CA ILE A 176 16.48 0.66 -13.73
C ILE A 176 16.74 -0.56 -14.61
N ILE A 177 16.61 -1.78 -14.07
CA ILE A 177 16.79 -3.03 -14.84
C ILE A 177 15.84 -3.06 -16.04
N CYS A 178 14.56 -2.72 -15.84
CA CYS A 178 13.58 -2.71 -16.92
C CYS A 178 13.90 -1.70 -18.04
N VAL A 179 14.55 -0.58 -17.72
CA VAL A 179 14.94 0.44 -18.72
C VAL A 179 16.27 0.11 -19.40
N ALA A 180 17.20 -0.52 -18.67
CA ALA A 180 18.57 -0.73 -19.12
C ALA A 180 18.70 -1.76 -20.25
N THR A 181 17.82 -2.74 -20.30
CA THR A 181 17.91 -3.89 -21.23
C THR A 181 16.62 -4.10 -22.02
N LEU A 182 16.73 -4.74 -23.18
CA LEU A 182 15.60 -5.25 -23.97
C LEU A 182 15.45 -6.77 -23.86
N ASP A 183 16.33 -7.45 -23.12
CA ASP A 183 16.21 -8.88 -22.88
C ASP A 183 14.93 -9.21 -22.12
N THR A 184 14.14 -10.15 -22.67
CA THR A 184 12.84 -10.58 -22.18
C THR A 184 12.88 -11.01 -20.72
N TRP A 185 13.83 -11.90 -20.37
CA TRP A 185 13.88 -12.50 -19.04
C TRP A 185 14.43 -11.53 -18.00
N VAL A 186 15.41 -10.71 -18.37
CA VAL A 186 15.95 -9.69 -17.47
C VAL A 186 14.91 -8.59 -17.20
N ARG A 187 14.13 -8.16 -18.20
CA ARG A 187 13.02 -7.21 -17.99
C ARG A 187 11.93 -7.80 -17.10
N TYR A 188 11.55 -9.05 -17.31
CA TYR A 188 10.57 -9.72 -16.45
C TYR A 188 11.05 -9.84 -15.00
N PHE A 189 12.34 -10.12 -14.79
CA PHE A 189 12.96 -10.08 -13.48
C PHE A 189 12.89 -8.68 -12.85
N GLY A 190 13.16 -7.61 -13.62
CA GLY A 190 12.97 -6.25 -13.15
C GLY A 190 11.54 -5.97 -12.67
N VAL A 191 10.53 -6.46 -13.41
CA VAL A 191 9.10 -6.38 -13.02
C VAL A 191 8.83 -7.11 -11.71
N MET A 192 9.33 -8.34 -11.56
CA MET A 192 9.21 -9.09 -10.30
C MET A 192 9.79 -8.32 -9.11
N VAL A 193 10.95 -7.70 -9.29
CA VAL A 193 11.66 -6.96 -8.24
C VAL A 193 10.88 -5.70 -7.85
N PHE A 194 10.52 -4.82 -8.79
CA PHE A 194 9.89 -3.56 -8.41
C PHE A 194 8.45 -3.74 -7.92
N VAL A 195 7.70 -4.72 -8.45
CA VAL A 195 6.34 -5.04 -7.99
C VAL A 195 6.41 -5.55 -6.55
N SER A 196 7.29 -6.51 -6.28
CA SER A 196 7.39 -7.11 -4.95
C SER A 196 7.84 -6.13 -3.87
N ALA A 197 8.83 -5.30 -4.18
CA ALA A 197 9.37 -4.33 -3.24
C ALA A 197 8.43 -3.14 -2.98
N SER A 198 7.61 -2.74 -3.96
CA SER A 198 6.79 -1.52 -3.82
C SER A 198 5.51 -1.73 -3.01
N TYR A 199 4.90 -2.91 -3.03
CA TYR A 199 3.58 -3.08 -2.42
C TYR A 199 3.58 -2.99 -0.88
N GLY A 200 4.59 -3.53 -0.21
CA GLY A 200 4.63 -3.56 1.25
C GLY A 200 4.74 -2.18 1.87
N VAL A 201 5.32 -1.22 1.14
CA VAL A 201 5.51 0.16 1.59
C VAL A 201 4.19 0.87 1.86
N ASN A 202 3.12 0.60 1.09
CA ASN A 202 1.80 1.21 1.32
C ASN A 202 1.27 0.87 2.73
N THR A 203 1.35 -0.40 3.12
CA THR A 203 0.93 -0.86 4.45
C THR A 203 1.79 -0.24 5.56
N LEU A 204 3.10 -0.09 5.32
CA LEU A 204 3.99 0.60 6.27
C LEU A 204 3.63 2.07 6.44
N ILE A 205 3.35 2.80 5.35
CA ILE A 205 2.99 4.22 5.37
C ILE A 205 1.72 4.42 6.17
N LEU A 206 0.63 3.71 5.84
CA LEU A 206 -0.65 3.85 6.53
C LEU A 206 -0.56 3.39 8.00
N GLY A 207 0.20 2.32 8.27
CA GLY A 207 0.52 1.91 9.63
C GLY A 207 1.27 3.00 10.41
N TRP A 208 2.23 3.66 9.78
CA TRP A 208 2.99 4.76 10.39
C TRP A 208 2.09 5.95 10.73
N VAL A 209 1.26 6.38 9.77
CA VAL A 209 0.23 7.42 9.98
C VAL A 209 -0.63 7.09 11.18
N SER A 210 -1.14 5.85 11.25
CA SER A 210 -2.02 5.40 12.33
C SER A 210 -1.37 5.32 13.71
N SER A 211 -0.03 5.33 13.78
CA SER A 211 0.72 5.33 15.05
C SER A 211 1.19 6.73 15.46
N VAL A 212 1.52 7.59 14.50
CA VAL A 212 2.07 8.93 14.75
C VAL A 212 0.99 9.99 14.92
N LEU A 213 -0.11 9.87 14.17
CA LEU A 213 -1.18 10.88 14.12
C LEU A 213 -2.46 10.39 14.82
N ALA A 214 -2.29 9.60 15.88
CA ALA A 214 -3.37 8.97 16.62
C ALA A 214 -3.64 9.56 18.02
N GLN A 215 -3.25 10.82 18.25
CA GLN A 215 -3.48 11.48 19.54
C GLN A 215 -4.98 11.48 19.92
N SER A 216 -5.87 11.66 18.93
CA SER A 216 -7.32 11.42 19.05
C SER A 216 -7.79 10.46 17.95
N ASN A 217 -8.89 9.74 18.21
CA ASN A 217 -9.47 8.83 17.21
C ASN A 217 -9.97 9.60 15.98
N GLU A 218 -10.53 10.79 16.20
CA GLU A 218 -11.07 11.66 15.16
C GLU A 218 -9.96 12.20 14.26
N LYS A 219 -8.85 12.70 14.84
CA LYS A 219 -7.67 13.13 14.07
C LYS A 219 -7.11 11.98 13.25
N ARG A 220 -6.95 10.79 13.84
CA ARG A 220 -6.44 9.60 13.14
C ARG A 220 -7.28 9.27 11.91
N ALA A 221 -8.61 9.26 12.07
CA ALA A 221 -9.54 8.96 10.99
C ALA A 221 -9.44 9.99 9.86
N VAL A 222 -9.45 11.28 10.20
CA VAL A 222 -9.32 12.36 9.20
C VAL A 222 -7.99 12.29 8.47
N THR A 223 -6.88 12.14 9.19
CA THR A 223 -5.55 12.07 8.58
C THR A 223 -5.43 10.88 7.62
N LEU A 224 -5.94 9.70 7.99
CA LEU A 224 -5.96 8.53 7.10
C LEU A 224 -6.80 8.79 5.85
N ALA A 225 -7.97 9.44 5.99
CA ALA A 225 -8.81 9.83 4.87
C ALA A 225 -8.11 10.84 3.95
N LEU A 226 -7.41 11.84 4.51
CA LEU A 226 -6.62 12.82 3.76
C LEU A 226 -5.50 12.13 2.99
N CYS A 227 -4.70 11.29 3.66
CA CYS A 227 -3.61 10.55 3.01
C CYS A 227 -4.14 9.75 1.81
N ASN A 228 -5.21 8.98 2.01
CA ASN A 228 -5.79 8.17 0.94
C ASN A 228 -6.36 9.03 -0.20
N THR A 229 -7.00 10.16 0.11
CA THR A 229 -7.55 11.07 -0.90
C THR A 229 -6.45 11.68 -1.76
N PHE A 230 -5.42 12.25 -1.14
CA PHE A 230 -4.28 12.82 -1.84
C PHE A 230 -3.45 11.76 -2.55
N GLY A 231 -3.34 10.57 -1.96
CA GLY A 231 -2.75 9.39 -2.57
C GLY A 231 -3.39 9.07 -3.92
N ASN A 232 -4.72 8.96 -3.94
CA ASN A 232 -5.47 8.60 -5.15
C ASN A 232 -5.46 9.67 -6.24
N LEU A 233 -5.12 10.94 -5.94
CA LEU A 233 -4.92 11.96 -6.98
C LEU A 233 -3.86 11.55 -8.00
N SER A 234 -2.90 10.70 -7.61
CA SER A 234 -1.91 10.18 -8.54
C SER A 234 -2.51 9.40 -9.71
N ALA A 235 -3.69 8.80 -9.53
CA ALA A 235 -4.37 8.07 -10.59
C ALA A 235 -4.79 8.97 -11.76
N VAL A 236 -4.92 10.29 -11.53
CA VAL A 236 -5.28 11.25 -12.57
C VAL A 236 -4.13 11.47 -13.54
N TYR A 237 -2.92 11.75 -13.04
CA TYR A 237 -1.80 12.13 -13.90
C TYR A 237 -0.90 10.95 -14.31
N THR A 238 -0.87 9.86 -13.54
CA THR A 238 0.02 8.73 -13.84
C THR A 238 -0.20 8.09 -15.21
N PRO A 239 -1.43 7.94 -15.76
CA PRO A 239 -1.61 7.38 -17.09
C PRO A 239 -0.92 8.18 -18.20
N TYR A 240 -0.84 9.51 -18.07
CA TYR A 240 -0.16 10.36 -19.04
C TYR A 240 1.36 10.17 -19.07
N LEU A 241 1.92 9.50 -18.06
CA LEU A 241 3.34 9.11 -18.03
C LEU A 241 3.63 7.83 -18.83
N TRP A 242 2.59 7.15 -19.33
CA TRP A 242 2.67 5.90 -20.09
C TRP A 242 2.19 6.08 -21.55
N PRO A 243 2.80 6.96 -22.36
CA PRO A 243 2.42 7.06 -23.77
C PRO A 243 2.90 5.81 -24.53
N ASP A 244 2.06 5.32 -25.44
CA ASP A 244 2.39 4.16 -26.29
C ASP A 244 3.65 4.38 -27.14
N SER A 245 3.97 5.64 -27.46
CA SER A 245 5.17 6.02 -28.22
C SER A 245 6.49 5.72 -27.51
N ASP A 246 6.47 5.48 -26.20
CA ASP A 246 7.65 5.18 -25.38
C ASP A 246 7.87 3.66 -25.24
N ALA A 247 7.00 2.85 -25.85
CA ALA A 247 7.20 1.42 -25.96
C ALA A 247 8.49 1.09 -26.74
N PRO A 248 9.20 -0.01 -26.41
CA PRO A 248 8.86 -1.00 -25.38
C PRO A 248 9.42 -0.66 -23.99
N ARG A 249 10.26 0.38 -23.84
CA ARG A 249 11.00 0.64 -22.60
C ARG A 249 10.19 1.44 -21.57
N PHE A 250 9.24 2.25 -22.03
CA PHE A 250 8.46 3.18 -21.22
C PHE A 250 9.36 4.03 -20.31
N VAL A 251 10.42 4.62 -20.88
CA VAL A 251 11.48 5.32 -20.14
C VAL A 251 10.92 6.43 -19.26
N THR A 252 9.96 7.19 -19.76
CA THR A 252 9.29 8.30 -19.07
C THR A 252 8.59 7.80 -17.82
N ALA A 253 7.82 6.71 -17.93
CA ALA A 253 7.11 6.10 -16.82
C ALA A 253 8.07 5.55 -15.75
N MET A 254 9.13 4.86 -16.19
CA MET A 254 10.10 4.23 -15.31
C MET A 254 10.96 5.29 -14.58
N ALA A 255 11.45 6.30 -15.30
CA ALA A 255 12.19 7.41 -14.73
C ALA A 255 11.34 8.21 -13.74
N SER A 256 10.07 8.47 -14.07
CA SER A 256 9.13 9.12 -13.14
C SER A 256 8.90 8.27 -11.89
N SER A 257 8.75 6.96 -12.03
CA SER A 257 8.58 6.03 -10.90
C SER A 257 9.82 5.97 -9.99
N ILE A 258 11.01 6.10 -10.57
CA ILE A 258 12.28 6.25 -9.82
C ILE A 258 12.29 7.57 -9.05
N ALA A 259 11.95 8.69 -9.70
CA ALA A 259 11.91 10.00 -9.07
C ALA A 259 10.90 10.06 -7.91
N PHE A 260 9.68 9.54 -8.12
CA PHE A 260 8.67 9.44 -7.07
C PHE A 260 9.13 8.53 -5.92
N SER A 261 9.82 7.42 -6.22
CA SER A 261 10.38 6.54 -5.20
C SER A 261 11.48 7.21 -4.38
N ALA A 262 12.34 8.00 -5.01
CA ALA A 262 13.33 8.83 -4.31
C ALA A 262 12.66 9.90 -3.43
N GLY A 263 11.57 10.51 -3.91
CA GLY A 263 10.74 11.43 -3.13
C GLY A 263 10.14 10.78 -1.88
N VAL A 264 9.64 9.54 -1.98
CA VAL A 264 9.16 8.77 -0.81
C VAL A 264 10.27 8.56 0.22
N ILE A 265 11.48 8.23 -0.24
CA ILE A 265 12.64 8.09 0.66
C ILE A 265 12.92 9.44 1.36
N ALA A 266 12.97 10.54 0.61
CA ALA A 266 13.20 11.86 1.17
C ALA A 266 12.15 12.23 2.25
N CYS A 267 10.86 12.02 1.97
CA CYS A 267 9.78 12.23 2.94
C CYS A 267 9.95 11.35 4.19
N GLY A 268 10.31 10.07 4.02
CA GLY A 268 10.56 9.16 5.13
C GLY A 268 11.68 9.66 6.05
N TRP A 269 12.78 10.17 5.50
CA TRP A 269 13.87 10.74 6.29
C TRP A 269 13.50 12.06 6.96
N VAL A 270 12.72 12.93 6.30
CA VAL A 270 12.17 14.15 6.92
C VAL A 270 11.32 13.79 8.14
N LEU A 271 10.41 12.81 8.00
CA LEU A 271 9.60 12.30 9.11
C LEU A 271 10.46 11.72 10.22
N ARG A 272 11.49 10.91 9.88
CA ARG A 272 12.42 10.37 10.87
C ARG A 272 13.06 11.46 11.74
N PHE A 273 13.64 12.48 11.11
CA PHE A 273 14.29 13.56 11.85
C PHE A 273 13.30 14.37 12.69
N ALA A 274 12.10 14.63 12.16
CA ALA A 274 11.04 15.32 12.89
C ALA A 274 10.62 14.53 14.14
N LEU A 275 10.40 13.21 14.01
CA LEU A 275 9.99 12.33 15.10
C LEU A 275 11.10 12.09 16.11
N MET A 276 12.36 11.96 15.68
CA MET A 276 13.51 11.93 16.59
C MET A 276 13.61 13.21 17.41
N ARG A 277 13.36 14.38 16.80
CA ARG A 277 13.33 15.66 17.52
C ARG A 277 12.17 15.74 18.51
N ALA A 278 10.99 15.24 18.13
CA ALA A 278 9.83 15.15 19.01
C ALA A 278 10.11 14.22 20.21
N ASN A 279 10.69 13.04 19.98
CA ASN A 279 11.06 12.10 21.03
C ASN A 279 12.10 12.68 22.00
N ARG A 280 13.09 13.43 21.50
CA ARG A 280 14.06 14.13 22.36
C ARG A 280 13.39 15.17 23.25
N ARG A 281 12.41 15.92 22.73
CA ARG A 281 11.62 16.88 23.53
C ARG A 281 10.80 16.16 24.60
N LEU A 282 10.06 15.12 24.23
CA LEU A 282 9.28 14.31 25.17
C LEU A 282 10.12 13.74 26.31
N ARG A 283 11.32 13.25 25.99
CA ARG A 283 12.26 12.72 27.00
C ARG A 283 12.77 13.79 27.96
N ASN A 284 12.94 15.02 27.50
CA ASN A 284 13.38 16.14 28.32
C ASN A 284 12.25 16.68 29.22
N GLU A 285 11.01 16.68 28.71
CA GLU A 285 9.84 17.17 29.43
C GLU A 285 9.31 16.16 30.46
N ASN A 286 9.38 14.86 30.16
CA ASN A 286 8.89 13.80 31.03
C ASN A 286 9.84 12.58 31.02
N PRO A 287 10.79 12.48 31.96
CA PRO A 287 11.79 11.41 31.99
C PRO A 287 11.22 9.99 32.15
N GLU A 288 10.00 9.87 32.68
CA GLU A 288 9.33 8.58 32.91
C GLU A 288 8.51 8.06 31.71
N ILE A 289 8.40 8.84 30.61
CA ILE A 289 7.69 8.38 29.42
C ILE A 289 8.44 7.22 28.76
N THR A 290 7.77 6.08 28.64
CA THR A 290 8.29 4.87 27.97
C THR A 290 7.78 4.70 26.54
N ASN A 291 6.75 5.46 26.13
CA ASN A 291 6.15 5.36 24.80
C ASN A 291 6.62 6.52 23.92
N PHE A 292 7.38 6.20 22.87
CA PHE A 292 7.95 7.19 21.95
C PHE A 292 7.41 6.97 20.55
N TYR A 293 7.40 8.05 19.75
CA TYR A 293 7.04 7.93 18.35
C TYR A 293 8.01 7.01 17.62
N VAL A 294 7.44 6.07 16.89
CA VAL A 294 8.17 5.19 15.99
C VAL A 294 8.64 6.00 14.79
N TYR A 295 9.88 5.82 14.39
CA TYR A 295 10.46 6.49 13.21
C TYR A 295 10.92 5.48 12.16
#